data_AF-A0A1V5W3G4-F1
#
_entry.id   AF-A0A1V5W3G4-F1
#
_cell.length_a   1.000
_cell.length_b   1.000
_cell.length_c   1.000
_cell.angle_alpha   90.00
_cell.angle_beta   90.00
_cell.angle_gamma   90.00
#
_symmetry.space_group_name_H-M   'P 1'
#
loop_
_entity.id
_entity.type
_entity.pdbx_description
1 polymer ?
#
loop_
_entity_poly.entity_id
_entity_poly.type
_entity_poly.pdbx_seq_one_letter_code
_entity_poly.pdbx_strand_id
1 'polypeptide(L)'
;MPRAKIWGIIAVLVSAFLFALSIFSFFILPEGNFGFFSDVNLMNLHPLTYYSAAVPLGLISLWVLATGFWIGWVILSIKVVPPMPEIVEKKDNSKIKAFFLCLITAGLAVLLVYGIYLRNFWALAIPALVISAVILGAVFWVGMAIITTRATLPVNKN
;
A
#
# COMPACT_ATOMS: atom_id res chain seq x y z
N MET A 1 29.74 -10.47 6.04
CA MET A 1 28.38 -10.20 5.50
C MET A 1 27.23 -10.10 6.55
N PRO A 2 27.41 -9.86 7.86
CA PRO A 2 26.27 -9.73 8.80
C PRO A 2 25.58 -8.36 8.79
N ARG A 3 26.26 -7.30 8.33
CA ARG A 3 25.74 -5.91 8.37
C ARG A 3 24.47 -5.70 7.52
N ALA A 4 24.37 -6.34 6.35
CA ALA A 4 23.17 -6.21 5.50
C ALA A 4 21.93 -6.89 6.09
N LYS A 5 22.13 -8.01 6.82
CA LYS A 5 21.04 -8.75 7.46
C LYS A 5 20.39 -7.98 8.61
N ILE A 6 21.17 -7.14 9.31
CA ILE A 6 20.70 -6.26 10.38
C ILE A 6 19.67 -5.25 9.84
N TRP A 7 19.92 -4.66 8.67
CA TRP A 7 18.95 -3.75 8.03
C TRP A 7 17.64 -4.43 7.66
N GLY A 8 17.69 -5.69 7.22
CA GLY A 8 16.50 -6.50 6.96
C GLY A 8 15.67 -6.75 8.24
N ILE A 9 16.34 -7.10 9.35
CA ILE A 9 15.68 -7.33 10.64
C ILE A 9 15.03 -6.04 11.17
N ILE A 10 15.73 -4.91 11.08
CA ILE A 10 15.20 -3.61 11.49
C ILE A 10 13.96 -3.25 10.65
N ALA A 11 14.01 -3.43 9.34
CA ALA A 11 12.88 -3.14 8.45
C ALA A 11 11.64 -3.99 8.80
N VAL A 12 11.83 -5.29 9.09
CA VAL A 12 10.75 -6.19 9.51
C VAL A 12 10.16 -5.76 10.86
N LEU A 13 11.00 -5.45 11.85
CA LEU A 13 10.55 -5.10 13.20
C LEU A 13 9.80 -3.76 13.20
N VAL A 14 10.35 -2.76 12.53
CA VAL A 14 9.74 -1.42 12.39
C VAL A 14 8.40 -1.52 11.64
N SER A 15 8.35 -2.19 10.50
CA SER A 15 7.11 -2.33 9.72
C SER A 15 6.02 -3.09 10.48
N ALA A 16 6.37 -4.18 11.18
CA ALA A 16 5.42 -4.94 12.00
C ALA A 16 4.90 -4.11 13.20
N PHE A 17 5.78 -3.34 13.86
CA PHE A 17 5.39 -2.48 14.98
C PHE A 17 4.44 -1.35 14.54
N LEU A 18 4.77 -0.65 13.45
CA LEU A 18 3.90 0.37 12.85
C LEU A 18 2.56 -0.20 12.39
N PHE A 19 2.54 -1.40 11.83
CA PHE A 19 1.31 -2.07 11.43
C PHE A 19 0.44 -2.43 12.63
N ALA A 20 1.02 -2.97 13.71
CA ALA A 20 0.32 -3.24 14.95
C ALA A 20 -0.28 -1.97 15.58
N LEU A 21 0.46 -0.85 15.57
CA LEU A 21 -0.05 0.45 16.01
C LEU A 21 -1.22 0.94 15.15
N SER A 22 -1.16 0.76 13.83
CA SER A 22 -2.25 1.15 12.93
C SER A 22 -3.54 0.37 13.22
N ILE A 23 -3.43 -0.95 13.46
CA ILE A 23 -4.57 -1.79 13.84
C ILE A 23 -5.09 -1.39 15.23
N PHE A 24 -4.19 -1.19 16.20
CA PHE A 24 -4.57 -0.75 17.54
C PHE A 24 -5.36 0.56 17.51
N SER A 25 -4.93 1.52 16.69
CA SER A 25 -5.60 2.80 16.56
C SER A 25 -7.02 2.68 15.98
N PHE A 26 -7.23 1.75 15.05
CA PHE A 26 -8.53 1.60 14.38
C PHE A 26 -9.51 0.70 15.12
N PHE A 27 -9.01 -0.35 15.79
CA PHE A 27 -9.86 -1.39 16.38
C PHE A 27 -9.94 -1.34 17.91
N ILE A 28 -8.91 -0.84 18.61
CA ILE A 28 -8.82 -0.96 20.08
C ILE A 28 -9.10 0.38 20.79
N LEU A 29 -8.68 1.51 20.21
CA LEU A 29 -9.05 2.84 20.73
C LEU A 29 -10.56 3.17 20.72
N PRO A 30 -11.38 2.67 19.79
CA PRO A 30 -12.84 2.83 19.91
C PRO A 30 -13.33 1.86 20.99
N GLU A 31 -13.50 2.35 22.22
CA GLU A 31 -14.10 1.57 23.32
C GLU A 31 -15.58 1.25 23.02
N GLY A 32 -15.83 0.23 22.20
CA GLY A 32 -17.15 -0.39 22.02
C GLY A 32 -18.20 0.44 21.28
N ASN A 33 -17.88 1.63 20.76
CA ASN A 33 -18.86 2.48 20.06
C ASN A 33 -18.34 2.96 18.68
N PHE A 34 -18.57 2.14 17.64
CA PHE A 34 -18.32 2.52 16.25
C PHE A 34 -19.17 3.74 15.79
N GLY A 35 -20.16 4.17 16.58
CA GLY A 35 -20.97 5.36 16.33
C GLY A 35 -20.30 6.70 16.69
N PHE A 36 -19.17 6.71 17.42
CA PHE A 36 -18.53 7.98 17.81
C PHE A 36 -17.84 8.69 16.62
N PHE A 37 -17.39 7.93 15.62
CA PHE A 37 -16.72 8.46 14.44
C PHE A 37 -17.68 8.75 13.27
N SER A 38 -18.91 8.22 13.28
CA SER A 38 -19.90 8.49 12.22
C SER A 38 -20.37 9.94 12.21
N ASP A 39 -20.19 10.65 13.33
CA ASP A 39 -20.58 12.06 13.50
C ASP A 39 -19.38 13.04 13.52
N VAL A 40 -18.15 12.54 13.28
CA VAL A 40 -16.95 13.40 13.21
C VAL A 40 -16.92 14.10 11.86
N ASN A 41 -17.75 15.13 11.75
CA ASN A 41 -17.77 16.06 10.64
C ASN A 41 -16.59 17.03 10.79
N LEU A 42 -15.62 16.93 9.88
CA LEU A 42 -14.47 17.86 9.84
C LEU A 42 -14.86 19.26 9.32
N MET A 43 -16.15 19.50 9.08
CA MET A 43 -16.70 20.79 8.65
C MET A 43 -16.47 21.91 9.67
N ASN A 44 -16.48 21.58 10.97
CA ASN A 44 -16.25 22.54 12.06
C ASN A 44 -14.77 22.97 12.19
N LEU A 45 -13.85 22.27 11.51
CA LEU A 45 -12.44 22.64 11.50
C LEU A 45 -12.19 23.79 10.51
N HIS A 46 -11.33 24.74 10.87
CA HIS A 46 -10.95 25.83 9.96
C HIS A 46 -10.41 25.26 8.64
N PRO A 47 -10.85 25.73 7.47
CA PRO A 47 -10.51 25.13 6.18
C PRO A 47 -8.99 25.09 5.95
N LEU A 48 -8.27 26.11 6.42
CA LEU A 48 -6.82 26.18 6.27
C LEU A 48 -6.07 25.04 6.96
N THR A 49 -6.49 24.63 8.16
CA THR A 49 -5.83 23.54 8.91
C THR A 49 -6.19 22.17 8.33
N TYR A 50 -7.41 22.04 7.82
CA TYR A 50 -7.84 20.82 7.16
C TYR A 50 -7.07 20.60 5.85
N TYR A 51 -7.03 21.60 4.95
CA TYR A 51 -6.34 21.46 3.68
C TYR A 51 -4.82 21.33 3.82
N SER A 52 -4.20 21.98 4.81
CA SER A 52 -2.75 21.85 5.03
C SER A 52 -2.32 20.42 5.39
N ALA A 53 -3.17 19.67 6.10
CA ALA A 53 -2.91 18.26 6.42
C ALA A 53 -3.41 17.30 5.33
N ALA A 54 -4.61 17.55 4.79
CA ALA A 54 -5.26 16.65 3.85
C ALA A 54 -4.61 16.67 2.45
N VAL A 55 -4.13 17.82 1.98
CA VAL A 55 -3.51 17.95 0.64
C VAL A 55 -2.22 17.13 0.50
N PRO A 56 -1.21 17.24 1.39
CA PRO A 56 0.02 16.46 1.24
C PRO A 56 -0.24 14.96 1.37
N LEU A 57 -1.09 14.54 2.31
CA LEU A 57 -1.48 13.14 2.48
C LEU A 57 -2.26 12.63 1.26
N GLY A 58 -3.18 13.42 0.73
CA GLY A 58 -3.96 13.14 -0.48
C GLY A 58 -3.07 13.02 -1.71
N LEU A 59 -2.06 13.87 -1.85
CA LEU A 59 -1.14 13.85 -2.98
C LEU A 59 -0.26 12.60 -2.96
N ILE A 60 0.34 12.27 -1.81
CA ILE A 60 1.17 11.07 -1.64
C ILE A 60 0.33 9.80 -1.89
N SER A 61 -0.86 9.73 -1.31
CA SER A 61 -1.76 8.58 -1.47
C SER A 61 -2.24 8.41 -2.92
N LEU A 62 -2.63 9.50 -3.59
CA LEU A 62 -2.98 9.46 -5.02
C LEU A 62 -1.80 9.05 -5.88
N TRP A 63 -0.58 9.49 -5.55
CA TRP A 63 0.62 9.09 -6.28
C TRP A 63 0.87 7.58 -6.17
N VAL A 64 0.76 7.01 -4.96
CA VAL A 64 0.88 5.56 -4.76
C VAL A 64 -0.22 4.81 -5.51
N LEU A 65 -1.48 5.25 -5.43
CA LEU A 65 -2.59 4.64 -6.18
C LEU A 65 -2.39 4.73 -7.69
N ALA A 66 -1.87 5.85 -8.20
CA ALA A 66 -1.55 6.04 -9.60
C ALA A 66 -0.45 5.07 -10.06
N THR A 67 0.58 4.80 -9.25
CA THR A 67 1.59 3.78 -9.59
C THR A 67 0.97 2.38 -9.66
N GLY A 68 0.08 2.02 -8.73
CA GLY A 68 -0.64 0.75 -8.78
C GLY A 68 -1.53 0.60 -10.02
N PHE A 69 -2.28 1.66 -10.34
CA PHE A 69 -3.10 1.73 -11.56
C PHE A 69 -2.23 1.63 -12.82
N TRP A 70 -1.10 2.35 -12.86
CA TRP A 70 -0.15 2.32 -13.97
C TRP A 70 0.40 0.91 -14.19
N ILE A 71 0.82 0.21 -13.13
CA ILE A 71 1.32 -1.18 -13.23
C ILE A 71 0.23 -2.11 -13.77
N GLY A 72 -1.00 -2.02 -13.25
CA GLY A 72 -2.13 -2.81 -13.72
C GLY A 72 -2.46 -2.55 -15.20
N TRP A 73 -2.46 -1.28 -15.59
CA TRP A 73 -2.70 -0.85 -16.97
C TRP A 73 -1.62 -1.36 -17.94
N VAL A 74 -0.35 -1.26 -17.56
CA VAL A 74 0.76 -1.75 -18.36
C VAL A 74 0.63 -3.26 -18.60
N ILE A 75 0.36 -4.07 -17.57
CA ILE A 75 0.17 -5.53 -17.71
C ILE A 75 -1.00 -5.86 -18.65
N LEU A 76 -2.06 -5.07 -18.62
CA LEU A 76 -3.22 -5.25 -19.51
C LEU A 76 -2.88 -4.91 -20.98
N SER A 77 -2.02 -3.91 -21.19
CA SER A 77 -1.64 -3.40 -22.51
C SER A 77 -0.52 -4.19 -23.21
N ILE A 78 0.30 -4.93 -22.46
CA ILE A 78 1.40 -5.72 -23.03
C ILE A 78 0.82 -6.82 -23.93
N LYS A 79 1.14 -6.72 -25.22
CA LYS A 79 0.99 -7.84 -26.15
C LYS A 79 2.26 -8.67 -26.06
N VAL A 80 2.11 -9.94 -25.69
CA VAL A 80 3.24 -10.87 -25.63
C VAL A 80 3.69 -11.13 -27.06
N VAL A 81 4.86 -10.60 -27.43
CA VAL A 81 5.48 -10.87 -28.73
C VAL A 81 6.22 -12.21 -28.61
N PRO A 82 5.96 -13.21 -29.46
CA PRO A 82 6.72 -14.47 -29.44
C PRO A 82 8.18 -14.15 -29.82
N PRO A 83 9.16 -14.52 -28.97
CA PRO A 83 9.61 -15.91 -28.86
C PRO A 83 9.68 -16.34 -27.40
N MET A 84 8.56 -16.81 -26.84
CA MET A 84 8.59 -17.49 -25.55
C MET A 84 8.63 -19.00 -25.82
N PRO A 85 9.56 -19.77 -25.23
CA PRO A 85 9.52 -21.23 -25.31
C PRO A 85 8.16 -21.71 -24.79
N GLU A 86 7.65 -22.77 -25.39
CA GLU A 86 6.35 -23.38 -25.13
C GLU A 86 6.28 -23.91 -23.68
N ILE A 87 6.07 -23.01 -22.73
CA ILE A 87 5.75 -23.36 -21.36
C ILE A 87 4.26 -23.69 -21.38
N VAL A 88 3.99 -24.99 -21.51
CA VAL A 88 2.75 -25.74 -21.18
C VAL A 88 1.57 -24.82 -20.87
N GLU A 89 0.54 -24.81 -21.73
CA GLU A 89 -0.73 -24.04 -21.64
C GLU A 89 -1.14 -23.69 -20.21
N LYS A 90 -0.52 -22.65 -19.65
CA LYS A 90 -0.87 -22.16 -18.32
C LYS A 90 -1.90 -21.09 -18.55
N LYS A 91 -3.15 -21.37 -18.19
CA LYS A 91 -4.24 -20.38 -18.24
C LYS A 91 -3.77 -19.07 -17.62
N ASP A 92 -3.59 -18.05 -18.46
CA ASP A 92 -3.07 -16.74 -18.10
C ASP A 92 -4.10 -15.96 -17.27
N ASN A 93 -4.27 -16.34 -16.00
CA ASN A 93 -5.03 -15.59 -15.01
C ASN A 93 -4.35 -14.24 -14.66
N SER A 94 -3.18 -13.95 -15.24
CA SER A 94 -2.43 -12.71 -15.00
C SER A 94 -3.21 -11.47 -15.45
N LYS A 95 -3.91 -11.54 -16.60
CA LYS A 95 -4.72 -10.41 -17.11
C LYS A 95 -5.95 -10.15 -16.23
N ILE A 96 -6.61 -11.21 -15.73
CA ILE A 96 -7.76 -11.06 -14.82
C ILE A 96 -7.34 -10.41 -13.51
N LYS A 97 -6.20 -10.83 -12.94
CA LYS A 97 -5.65 -10.26 -11.70
C LYS A 97 -5.25 -8.79 -11.88
N ALA A 98 -4.64 -8.44 -13.01
CA ALA A 98 -4.31 -7.06 -13.34
C ALA A 98 -5.55 -6.18 -13.49
N PHE A 99 -6.63 -6.71 -14.10
CA PHE A 99 -7.90 -6.00 -14.19
C PHE A 99 -8.52 -5.71 -12.81
N PHE A 100 -8.55 -6.70 -11.91
CA PHE A 100 -9.03 -6.49 -10.53
C PHE A 100 -8.17 -5.48 -9.77
N LEU A 101 -6.84 -5.53 -9.93
CA LEU A 101 -5.93 -4.56 -9.32
C LEU A 101 -6.24 -3.13 -9.81
N CYS A 102 -6.40 -2.94 -11.12
CA CYS A 102 -6.76 -1.67 -11.73
C CYS A 102 -8.12 -1.14 -11.22
N LEU A 103 -9.11 -2.03 -11.09
CA LEU A 103 -10.46 -1.68 -10.62
C LEU A 103 -10.45 -1.27 -9.14
N ILE A 104 -9.74 -2.01 -8.29
CA ILE A 104 -9.63 -1.71 -6.85
C ILE A 104 -8.87 -0.40 -6.62
N THR A 105 -7.76 -0.19 -7.34
CA THR A 105 -6.96 1.04 -7.21
C THR A 105 -7.72 2.28 -7.70
N ALA A 106 -8.46 2.17 -8.81
CA ALA A 106 -9.35 3.23 -9.27
C ALA A 106 -10.48 3.52 -8.28
N GLY A 107 -11.12 2.48 -7.74
CA GLY A 107 -12.18 2.61 -6.74
C GLY A 107 -11.70 3.29 -5.45
N LEU A 108 -10.52 2.90 -4.94
CA LEU A 108 -9.90 3.54 -3.77
C LEU A 108 -9.52 5.00 -4.04
N ALA A 109 -9.04 5.33 -5.24
CA ALA A 109 -8.70 6.71 -5.60
C ALA A 109 -9.94 7.60 -5.63
N VAL A 110 -11.04 7.14 -6.23
CA VAL A 110 -12.32 7.87 -6.22
C VAL A 110 -12.84 8.04 -4.80
N LEU A 111 -12.81 6.99 -3.98
CA LEU A 111 -13.27 7.03 -2.59
C LEU A 111 -12.45 8.01 -1.74
N LEU A 112 -11.13 8.08 -1.98
CA LEU A 112 -10.24 9.02 -1.32
C LEU A 112 -10.55 10.47 -1.69
N VAL A 113 -10.67 10.78 -2.99
CA VAL A 113 -11.02 12.14 -3.46
C VAL A 113 -12.39 12.56 -2.95
N TYR A 114 -13.35 11.64 -2.98
CA TYR A 114 -14.69 11.86 -2.43
C TYR A 114 -14.66 12.10 -0.91
N GLY A 115 -13.81 11.37 -0.18
CA GLY A 115 -13.59 11.59 1.25
C GLY A 115 -13.00 12.95 1.59
N ILE A 116 -12.03 13.44 0.78
CA ILE A 116 -11.47 14.79 0.92
C ILE A 116 -12.56 15.85 0.68
N TYR A 117 -13.38 15.67 -0.35
CA TYR A 117 -14.44 16.61 -0.71
C TYR A 117 -15.52 16.74 0.36
N LEU A 118 -16.02 15.62 0.89
CA LEU A 118 -17.05 15.61 1.94
C LEU A 118 -16.50 16.01 3.31
N ARG A 119 -15.18 16.08 3.49
CA ARG A 119 -14.51 16.25 4.79
C ARG A 119 -15.05 15.23 5.81
N ASN A 120 -15.27 13.98 5.36
CA ASN A 120 -15.80 12.91 6.19
C ASN A 120 -14.66 12.00 6.66
N PHE A 121 -14.57 11.78 7.98
CA PHE A 121 -13.46 11.04 8.59
C PHE A 121 -13.35 9.60 8.09
N TRP A 122 -14.47 8.88 7.98
CA TRP A 122 -14.48 7.46 7.57
C TRP A 122 -14.08 7.23 6.11
N ALA A 123 -14.54 8.10 5.22
CA ALA A 123 -14.21 8.02 3.80
C ALA A 123 -12.73 8.32 3.53
N LEU A 124 -12.04 9.01 4.45
CA LEU A 124 -10.59 9.25 4.41
C LEU A 124 -9.79 8.16 5.11
N ALA A 125 -10.28 7.71 6.27
CA ALA A 125 -9.58 6.77 7.14
C ALA A 125 -9.43 5.38 6.49
N ILE A 126 -10.46 4.89 5.79
CA ILE A 126 -10.41 3.56 5.15
C ILE A 126 -9.35 3.51 4.02
N PRO A 127 -9.34 4.42 3.01
CA PRO A 127 -8.28 4.44 2.00
C PRO A 127 -6.89 4.62 2.61
N ALA A 128 -6.76 5.51 3.60
CA ALA A 128 -5.47 5.76 4.25
C ALA A 128 -4.93 4.50 4.95
N LEU A 129 -5.79 3.74 5.65
CA LEU A 129 -5.40 2.47 6.28
C LEU A 129 -4.93 1.47 5.23
N VAL A 130 -5.72 1.25 4.18
CA VAL A 130 -5.37 0.27 3.13
C VAL A 130 -4.02 0.62 2.49
N ILE A 131 -3.77 1.90 2.19
CA ILE A 131 -2.50 2.34 1.61
C ILE A 131 -1.35 2.12 2.59
N SER A 132 -1.53 2.48 3.86
CA SER A 132 -0.51 2.26 4.89
C SER A 132 -0.18 0.77 5.07
N ALA A 133 -1.19 -0.11 5.01
CA ALA A 133 -1.02 -1.54 5.08
C ALA A 133 -0.23 -2.09 3.88
N VAL A 134 -0.50 -1.60 2.67
CA VAL A 134 0.23 -2.00 1.45
C VAL A 134 1.70 -1.57 1.54
N ILE A 135 1.98 -0.35 1.96
CA ILE A 135 3.36 0.17 2.08
C ILE A 135 4.13 -0.61 3.16
N LEU A 136 3.51 -0.80 4.34
CA LEU A 136 4.13 -1.56 5.42
C LEU A 136 4.35 -3.02 5.03
N GLY A 137 3.39 -3.64 4.33
CA GLY A 137 3.53 -4.98 3.78
C GLY A 137 4.66 -5.11 2.75
N ALA A 138 4.85 -4.11 1.89
CA ALA A 138 5.95 -4.08 0.93
C ALA A 138 7.31 -3.97 1.64
N VAL A 139 7.44 -3.08 2.64
CA VAL A 139 8.68 -2.95 3.44
C VAL A 139 8.97 -4.23 4.22
N PHE A 140 7.94 -4.84 4.81
CA PHE A 140 8.05 -6.12 5.50
C PHE A 140 8.55 -7.22 4.55
N TRP A 141 7.99 -7.30 3.34
CA TRP A 141 8.38 -8.28 2.33
C TRP A 141 9.84 -8.10 1.86
N VAL A 142 10.25 -6.85 1.62
CA VAL A 142 11.65 -6.52 1.26
C VAL A 142 12.61 -6.90 2.39
N GLY A 143 12.24 -6.61 3.65
CA GLY A 143 13.04 -7.01 4.81
C GLY A 143 13.21 -8.53 4.91
N MET A 144 12.13 -9.29 4.67
CA MET A 144 12.17 -10.75 4.60
C MET A 144 13.04 -11.27 3.45
N ALA A 145 12.99 -10.65 2.27
CA ALA A 145 13.85 -11.01 1.14
C ALA A 145 15.33 -10.82 1.46
N ILE A 146 15.71 -9.70 2.10
CA ILE A 146 17.10 -9.43 2.51
C ILE A 146 17.59 -10.47 3.52
N ILE A 147 16.76 -10.84 4.50
CA ILE A 147 17.11 -11.84 5.53
C ILE A 147 17.34 -13.23 4.91
N THR A 148 16.56 -13.57 3.88
CA THR A 148 16.56 -14.90 3.24
C THR A 148 17.61 -15.04 2.12
N THR A 149 18.13 -13.93 1.59
CA THR A 149 19.23 -13.99 0.60
C THR A 149 20.46 -14.68 1.18
N ARG A 150 20.90 -15.76 0.53
CA ARG A 150 22.20 -16.41 0.78
C ARG A 150 23.22 -15.68 -0.09
N ALA A 151 24.30 -15.17 0.51
CA ALA A 151 25.37 -14.55 -0.23
C ALA A 151 26.05 -15.58 -1.13
N THR A 152 25.77 -15.53 -2.43
CA THR A 152 26.33 -16.43 -3.47
C THR A 152 27.61 -15.88 -4.09
N LEU A 153 28.28 -14.91 -3.46
CA LEU A 153 29.57 -14.45 -3.95
C LEU A 153 30.68 -15.36 -3.39
N PRO A 154 31.42 -16.13 -4.23
CA PRO A 154 32.63 -16.77 -3.78
C PRO A 154 33.58 -15.67 -3.32
N VAL A 155 34.07 -15.80 -2.08
CA VAL A 155 35.16 -14.98 -1.58
C VAL A 155 36.36 -15.31 -2.47
N ASN A 156 36.65 -14.45 -3.45
CA ASN A 156 37.90 -14.53 -4.17
C ASN A 156 39.01 -14.20 -3.17
N LYS A 157 39.69 -15.23 -2.69
CA LYS A 157 40.94 -15.12 -1.92
C LYS A 157 42.06 -14.88 -2.94
N ASN A 158 42.50 -13.63 -3.05
CA ASN A 158 43.88 -13.34 -3.41
C ASN A 158 44.68 -13.16 -2.13
#